data_AF-A0A6M3LV48-F1
#
_entry.id   AF-A0A6M3LV48-F1
#
_cell.length_a   1.000
_cell.length_b   1.000
_cell.length_c   1.000
_cell.angle_alpha   90.00
_cell.angle_beta   90.00
_cell.angle_gamma   90.00
#
_symmetry.space_group_name_H-M   'P 1'
#
loop_
_entity.id
_entity.type
_entity.pdbx_description
1 polymer ?
#
loop_
_entity_poly.entity_id
_entity_poly.type
_entity_poly.pdbx_seq_one_letter_code
_entity_poly.pdbx_strand_id
1 'polypeptide(L)'
;MQHSSLASWLEERCRDEGLSLRQVAEKTGLSHTTIADIKGGVKVTADTIKKLAGGFGGNGHQGKALVDELLTFAGYRSESGEEIKEPVGRLLDKISQFSEPQLKIMESFADFITGVGRGSDGKGK
;
A
#
# COMPACT_ATOMS: atom_id res chain seq x y z
N MET A 1 14.03 6.78 14.51
CA MET A 1 14.93 6.58 13.36
C MET A 1 14.06 6.75 12.12
N GLN A 2 14.51 7.50 11.10
CA GLN A 2 13.70 7.76 9.90
C GLN A 2 14.03 6.71 8.85
N HIS A 3 13.13 5.75 8.61
CA HIS A 3 13.25 4.87 7.45
C HIS A 3 12.64 5.59 6.24
N SER A 4 13.38 5.63 5.14
CA SER A 4 12.90 6.27 3.90
C SER A 4 12.07 5.33 3.04
N SER A 5 12.05 4.02 3.33
CA SER A 5 11.34 3.02 2.53
C SER A 5 11.01 1.75 3.30
N LEU A 6 10.01 1.00 2.80
CA LEU A 6 9.60 -0.30 3.35
C LEU A 6 10.74 -1.33 3.32
N ALA A 7 11.59 -1.29 2.28
CA ALA A 7 12.73 -2.19 2.13
C ALA A 7 13.76 -1.96 3.25
N SER A 8 14.13 -0.71 3.50
CA SER A 8 15.09 -0.35 4.55
C SER A 8 14.59 -0.73 5.94
N TRP A 9 13.29 -0.53 6.21
CA TRP A 9 12.66 -0.97 7.46
C TRP A 9 12.77 -2.49 7.63
N LEU A 10 12.45 -3.26 6.59
CA LEU A 10 12.48 -4.72 6.67
C LEU A 10 13.91 -5.26 6.87
N GLU A 11 14.91 -4.67 6.21
CA GLU A 11 16.31 -5.06 6.37
C GLU A 11 16.84 -4.82 7.77
N GLU A 12 16.53 -3.66 8.35
CA GLU A 12 16.91 -3.36 9.73
C GLU A 12 16.23 -4.31 10.70
N ARG A 13 14.93 -4.55 10.51
CA ARG A 13 14.18 -5.48 11.37
C ARG A 13 14.73 -6.91 11.32
N CYS A 14 15.11 -7.40 10.14
CA CYS A 14 15.74 -8.71 10.01
C CYS A 14 17.10 -8.77 10.71
N ARG A 15 17.87 -7.67 10.67
CA ARG A 15 19.19 -7.58 11.32
C ARG A 15 19.07 -7.58 12.83
N ASP A 16 18.15 -6.79 13.38
CA ASP A 16 17.93 -6.64 14.82
C ASP A 16 17.43 -7.93 15.47
N GLU A 17 16.50 -8.62 14.79
CA GLU A 17 15.94 -9.88 15.28
C GLU A 17 16.75 -11.12 14.83
N GLY A 18 17.83 -10.94 14.05
CA GLY A 18 18.65 -12.04 13.54
C GLY A 18 17.89 -13.02 12.63
N LEU A 19 16.87 -12.53 11.92
CA LEU A 19 15.96 -13.36 11.12
C LEU A 19 16.45 -13.55 9.69
N SER A 20 16.37 -14.78 9.21
CA SER A 20 16.46 -15.10 7.78
C SER A 20 15.15 -14.73 7.05
N LEU A 21 15.24 -14.54 5.73
CA LEU A 21 14.06 -14.26 4.88
C LEU A 21 12.99 -15.35 4.99
N ARG A 22 13.41 -16.60 5.18
CA ARG A 22 12.50 -17.73 5.38
C ARG A 22 11.74 -17.62 6.70
N GLN A 23 12.43 -17.27 7.79
CA GLN A 23 11.78 -17.07 9.09
C GLN A 23 10.82 -15.87 9.06
N VAL A 24 11.15 -14.82 8.30
CA VAL A 24 10.25 -13.68 8.09
C VAL A 24 9.00 -14.11 7.32
N ALA A 25 9.15 -14.89 6.26
CA ALA A 25 8.04 -15.44 5.48
C ALA A 25 7.11 -16.29 6.37
N GLU A 26 7.68 -17.20 7.17
CA GLU A 26 6.92 -18.02 8.12
C GLU A 26 6.23 -17.17 9.20
N LYS A 27 6.92 -16.17 9.75
CA LYS A 27 6.40 -15.26 10.80
C LYS A 27 5.24 -14.39 10.32
N THR A 28 5.27 -13.98 9.05
CA THR A 28 4.31 -13.03 8.47
C THR A 28 3.22 -13.72 7.64
N GLY A 29 3.36 -15.02 7.38
CA GLY A 29 2.49 -15.77 6.48
C GLY A 29 2.63 -15.34 5.01
N LEU A 30 3.71 -14.64 4.67
CA LEU A 30 4.01 -14.19 3.30
C LEU A 30 4.86 -15.23 2.57
N SER A 31 4.81 -15.21 1.24
CA SER A 31 5.69 -16.07 0.45
C SER A 31 7.13 -15.56 0.50
N HIS A 32 8.09 -16.47 0.35
CA HIS A 32 9.52 -16.11 0.28
C HIS A 32 9.80 -15.11 -0.85
N THR A 33 9.13 -15.27 -2.00
CA THR A 33 9.22 -14.35 -3.14
C THR A 33 8.71 -12.97 -2.76
N THR A 34 7.58 -12.86 -2.07
CA THR A 34 7.03 -11.57 -1.62
C THR A 34 7.99 -10.84 -0.67
N ILE A 35 8.66 -11.56 0.23
CA ILE A 35 9.68 -10.95 1.11
C ILE A 35 10.89 -10.45 0.30
N ALA A 36 11.32 -11.20 -0.71
CA ALA A 36 12.38 -10.78 -1.62
C ALA A 36 11.99 -9.55 -2.46
N ASP A 37 10.75 -9.51 -2.94
CA ASP A 37 10.19 -8.38 -3.71
C ASP A 37 10.17 -7.10 -2.86
N ILE A 38 9.74 -7.19 -1.60
CA ILE A 38 9.76 -6.04 -0.67
C ILE A 38 11.19 -5.53 -0.48
N LYS A 39 12.16 -6.42 -0.28
CA LYS A 39 13.58 -6.05 -0.18
C LYS A 39 14.12 -5.43 -1.46
N GLY A 40 13.66 -5.89 -2.62
CA GLY A 40 13.99 -5.33 -3.93
C GLY A 40 13.35 -3.95 -4.18
N GLY A 41 12.55 -3.43 -3.25
CA GLY A 41 11.84 -2.16 -3.41
C GLY A 41 10.61 -2.26 -4.32
N VAL A 42 10.15 -3.47 -4.61
CA VAL A 42 8.92 -3.69 -5.39
C VAL A 42 7.72 -3.23 -4.56
N LYS A 43 6.82 -2.47 -5.18
CA LYS A 43 5.61 -2.00 -4.53
C LYS A 43 4.68 -3.19 -4.26
N VAL A 44 4.32 -3.37 -3.00
CA VAL A 44 3.41 -4.41 -2.53
C VAL A 44 2.08 -3.82 -2.08
N THR A 45 1.03 -4.64 -2.07
CA THR A 45 -0.32 -4.18 -1.72
C THR A 45 -0.45 -3.84 -0.24
N ALA A 46 -1.48 -3.05 0.09
CA ALA A 46 -1.81 -2.73 1.48
C ALA A 46 -2.11 -3.99 2.33
N ASP A 47 -2.65 -5.06 1.72
CA ASP A 47 -2.88 -6.34 2.40
C ASP A 47 -1.57 -7.03 2.78
N THR A 48 -0.59 -7.03 1.88
CA THR A 48 0.76 -7.54 2.16
C THR A 48 1.42 -6.77 3.29
N ILE A 49 1.26 -5.44 3.32
CA ILE A 49 1.78 -4.59 4.39
C ILE A 49 1.12 -4.91 5.74
N LYS A 50 -0.20 -5.14 5.75
CA LYS A 50 -0.92 -5.55 6.97
C LYS A 50 -0.45 -6.90 7.50
N LYS A 51 -0.20 -7.88 6.61
CA LYS A 51 0.36 -9.18 6.98
C LYS A 51 1.79 -9.06 7.54
N LEU A 52 2.61 -8.23 6.90
CA LEU A 52 3.96 -7.91 7.37
C LEU A 52 3.90 -7.31 8.78
N ALA A 53 3.08 -6.27 8.97
CA ALA A 53 2.88 -5.63 10.28
C ALA A 53 2.33 -6.61 11.32
N GLY A 54 1.38 -7.46 10.96
CA GLY A 54 0.80 -8.47 11.86
C GLY A 54 1.84 -9.46 12.37
N GLY A 55 2.78 -9.88 11.51
CA GLY A 55 3.88 -10.76 11.90
C GLY A 55 4.87 -10.13 12.88
N PHE A 56 5.08 -8.81 12.81
CA PHE A 56 6.06 -8.11 13.65
C PHE A 56 5.49 -7.36 14.87
N GLY A 57 4.25 -6.86 14.78
CA GLY A 57 3.60 -6.04 15.81
C GLY A 57 2.44 -6.71 16.55
N GLY A 58 2.01 -7.90 16.10
CA GLY A 58 0.90 -8.64 16.71
C GLY A 58 -0.47 -7.96 16.59
N ASN A 59 -1.44 -8.37 17.41
CA ASN A 59 -2.85 -7.95 17.30
C ASN A 59 -3.24 -6.73 18.17
N GLY A 60 -2.25 -6.05 18.77
CA GLY A 60 -2.47 -4.96 19.73
C GLY A 60 -2.41 -3.56 19.12
N HIS A 61 -2.39 -2.54 19.98
CA HIS A 61 -2.19 -1.14 19.57
C HIS A 61 -0.84 -0.93 18.87
N GLN A 62 0.19 -1.67 19.29
CA GLN A 62 1.51 -1.69 18.64
C GLN A 62 1.43 -2.20 17.19
N GLY A 63 0.63 -3.24 16.94
CA GLY A 63 0.40 -3.75 15.59
C GLY A 63 -0.28 -2.72 14.69
N LYS A 64 -1.27 -2.01 15.20
CA LYS A 64 -1.94 -0.93 14.43
C LYS A 64 -0.99 0.23 14.12
N ALA A 65 -0.21 0.68 15.10
CA ALA A 65 0.80 1.71 14.89
C ALA A 65 1.83 1.29 13.83
N LEU A 66 2.24 0.02 13.85
CA LEU A 66 3.16 -0.52 12.87
C LEU A 66 2.53 -0.62 11.47
N VAL A 67 1.26 -1.01 11.35
CA VAL A 67 0.55 -0.97 10.07
C VAL A 67 0.60 0.43 9.46
N ASP A 68 0.29 1.44 10.27
CA ASP A 68 0.27 2.84 9.84
C ASP A 68 1.64 3.34 9.39
N GLU A 69 2.69 2.98 10.13
CA GLU A 69 4.07 3.30 9.79
C GLU A 69 4.50 2.66 8.46
N LEU A 70 4.23 1.37 8.26
CA LEU A 70 4.61 0.65 7.05
C LEU A 70 3.81 1.10 5.81
N LEU A 71 2.54 1.48 5.98
CA LEU A 71 1.75 2.06 4.91
C LEU A 71 2.34 3.42 4.47
N THR A 72 2.88 4.19 5.41
CA THR A 72 3.57 5.45 5.10
C THR A 72 4.84 5.18 4.29
N PHE A 73 5.68 4.23 4.72
CA PHE A 73 6.90 3.86 3.99
C PHE A 73 6.65 3.25 2.60
N ALA A 74 5.47 2.70 2.36
CA ALA A 74 5.05 2.18 1.06
C ALA A 74 4.31 3.21 0.18
N GLY A 75 4.12 4.44 0.68
CA GLY A 75 3.45 5.52 -0.04
C GLY A 75 1.92 5.37 -0.12
N TYR A 76 1.32 4.57 0.76
CA TYR A 76 -0.13 4.44 0.93
C TYR A 76 -0.70 5.44 1.95
N ARG A 77 0.15 6.22 2.62
CA ARG A 77 -0.23 7.32 3.51
C ARG A 77 0.78 8.45 3.38
N SER A 78 0.34 9.71 3.44
CA SER A 78 1.24 10.85 3.51
C SER A 78 1.78 11.02 4.94
N GLU A 79 2.92 11.69 5.08
CA GLU A 79 3.52 12.04 6.39
C GLU A 79 2.57 12.88 7.27
N SER A 80 1.56 13.51 6.67
CA SER A 80 0.52 14.29 7.36
C SER A 80 -0.58 13.45 8.00
N GLY A 81 -0.56 12.11 7.86
CA GLY A 81 -1.50 11.21 8.53
C GLY A 81 -2.91 11.17 7.93
N GLU A 82 -3.14 11.82 6.79
CA GLU A 82 -4.39 11.66 6.05
C GLU A 82 -4.45 10.24 5.46
N GLU A 83 -5.37 9.46 6.00
CA GLU A 83 -5.64 8.11 5.55
C GLU A 83 -6.12 8.16 4.10
N ILE A 84 -5.35 7.55 3.18
CA ILE A 84 -5.91 7.18 1.88
C ILE A 84 -7.08 6.26 2.19
N LYS A 85 -8.31 6.79 2.06
CA LYS A 85 -9.53 6.05 2.38
C LYS A 85 -9.44 4.67 1.74
N GLU A 86 -9.79 3.63 2.47
CA GLU A 86 -9.71 2.24 2.01
C GLU A 86 -10.21 2.01 0.56
N PRO A 87 -11.28 2.67 0.06
CA PRO A 87 -11.68 2.58 -1.35
C PRO A 87 -10.62 3.07 -2.35
N VAL A 88 -9.88 4.13 -2.02
CA VAL A 88 -8.80 4.69 -2.86
C VAL A 88 -7.59 3.77 -2.84
N GLY A 89 -7.23 3.19 -1.69
CA GLY A 89 -6.15 2.19 -1.62
C GLY A 89 -6.44 0.97 -2.48
N ARG A 90 -7.66 0.42 -2.40
CA ARG A 90 -8.12 -0.68 -3.27
C ARG A 90 -8.12 -0.31 -4.75
N LEU A 91 -8.44 0.95 -5.08
CA LEU A 91 -8.43 1.43 -6.45
C LEU A 91 -7.00 1.48 -7.00
N LEU A 92 -6.05 2.03 -6.21
CA LEU A 92 -4.63 2.07 -6.58
C LEU A 92 -4.04 0.66 -6.77
N ASP A 93 -4.39 -0.29 -5.91
CA ASP A 93 -3.95 -1.68 -6.06
C ASP A 93 -4.43 -2.30 -7.38
N LYS A 94 -5.69 -2.06 -7.76
CA LYS A 94 -6.23 -2.52 -9.05
C LYS A 94 -5.57 -1.83 -10.24
N ILE A 95 -5.41 -0.50 -10.18
CA ILE A 95 -4.81 0.30 -11.25
C ILE A 95 -3.34 -0.06 -11.46
N SER A 96 -2.61 -0.47 -10.41
CA SER A 96 -1.20 -0.89 -10.53
C SER A 96 -0.98 -2.11 -11.43
N GLN A 97 -2.03 -2.91 -11.66
CA GLN A 97 -1.99 -4.10 -12.51
C GLN A 97 -2.43 -3.82 -13.96
N PHE A 98 -2.82 -2.59 -14.27
CA PHE A 98 -3.36 -2.26 -15.58
C PHE A 98 -2.25 -2.05 -16.60
N SER A 99 -2.50 -2.52 -17.83
CA SER A 99 -1.73 -2.14 -19.00
C SER A 99 -2.00 -0.68 -19.40
N GLU A 100 -1.09 -0.08 -20.16
CA GLU A 100 -1.25 1.31 -20.64
C GLU A 100 -2.60 1.59 -21.33
N PRO A 101 -3.14 0.70 -22.21
CA PRO A 101 -4.48 0.91 -22.77
C PRO A 101 -5.59 0.89 -21.72
N GLN A 102 -5.49 0.03 -20.69
CA GLN A 102 -6.47 -0.05 -19.62
C GLN A 102 -6.42 1.19 -18.71
N LEU A 103 -5.24 1.77 -18.51
CA LEU A 103 -5.07 3.04 -17.79
C LEU A 103 -5.80 4.19 -18.52
N LYS A 104 -5.64 4.30 -19.85
CA LYS A 104 -6.34 5.32 -20.66
C LYS A 104 -7.86 5.20 -20.61
N ILE A 105 -8.37 3.96 -20.56
CA ILE A 105 -9.81 3.70 -20.37
C ILE A 105 -10.26 4.16 -18.98
N MET A 106 -9.49 3.83 -17.94
CA MET A 106 -9.82 4.23 -16.57
C MET A 106 -9.80 5.75 -16.40
N GLU A 107 -8.85 6.45 -17.02
CA GLU A 107 -8.78 7.91 -17.06
C GLU A 107 -10.03 8.50 -17.71
N SER A 108 -10.42 8.00 -18.90
CA SER A 108 -11.64 8.43 -19.59
C SER A 108 -12.92 8.16 -18.77
N PHE A 109 -12.96 7.06 -18.01
CA PHE A 109 -14.09 6.71 -17.15
C PHE A 109 -14.16 7.62 -15.92
N ALA A 110 -13.03 8.00 -15.33
CA ALA A 110 -12.96 8.97 -14.25
C ALA A 110 -13.43 10.36 -14.72
N ASP A 111 -13.00 10.77 -15.92
CA ASP A 111 -13.46 12.01 -16.56
C ASP A 111 -14.98 11.99 -16.80
N PHE A 112 -15.52 10.85 -17.23
CA PHE A 112 -16.97 10.69 -17.39
C PHE A 112 -17.72 10.87 -16.06
N ILE A 113 -17.32 10.15 -15.01
CA ILE A 113 -17.98 10.23 -13.69
C ILE A 113 -17.94 11.66 -13.13
N THR A 114 -16.80 12.32 -13.26
CA THR A 114 -16.62 13.70 -12.77
C THR A 114 -17.30 14.74 -13.66
N GLY A 115 -17.45 14.45 -14.95
CA GLY A 115 -18.19 15.26 -15.93
C GLY A 115 -19.71 15.21 -15.76
N VAL A 116 -20.27 14.09 -15.29
CA VAL A 116 -21.72 13.93 -15.01
C VAL A 116 -22.22 14.94 -13.96
N GLY A 117 -21.34 15.44 -13.07
CA GLY A 117 -21.68 16.46 -12.08
C GLY A 117 -21.80 17.90 -12.62
N ARG A 118 -21.52 18.15 -13.91
CA ARG A 118 -21.52 19.50 -14.52
C ARG A 118 -22.59 19.71 -15.60
N GLY A 119 -23.49 18.75 -15.79
CA GLY A 119 -24.48 18.75 -16.88
C GLY A 119 -25.93 18.82 -16.42
N SER A 120 -26.30 19.73 -15.52
CA SER A 120 -27.70 20.03 -15.19
C SER A 120 -27.83 21.41 -14.53
N ASP A 121 -27.35 22.47 -15.18
CA ASP A 121 -27.78 23.83 -14.86
C ASP A 121 -28.36 24.50 -16.09
N GLY A 122 -29.51 25.14 -15.85
CA GLY A 122 -30.54 25.40 -16.83
C GLY A 122 -30.14 26.31 -17.98
N LYS A 123 -30.63 25.95 -19.16
CA LYS A 123 -31.00 26.93 -20.20
C LYS A 123 -32.49 26.78 -20.49
N GLY A 124 -33.29 27.28 -19.55
CA GLY A 124 -34.64 27.73 -19.87
C GLY A 124 -34.50 29.05 -20.62
N LYS A 125 -34.90 29.06 -21.89
CA LYS A 125 -35.36 30.26 -22.58
C LYS A 125 -36.87 30.28 -22.52
#